data_AF-A0A6I9V027-F1
#
_entry.id   AF-A0A6I9V027-F1
#
_cell.length_a   1.000
_cell.length_b   1.000
_cell.length_c   1.000
_cell.angle_alpha   90.00
_cell.angle_beta   90.00
_cell.angle_gamma   90.00
#
_symmetry.space_group_name_H-M   'P 1'
#
loop_
_entity.id
_entity.type
_entity.pdbx_description
1 polymer ?
#
loop_
_entity_poly.entity_id
_entity_poly.type
_entity_poly.pdbx_seq_one_letter_code
_entity_poly.pdbx_strand_id
1 'polypeptide(L)'
;MIGIWYLNKIFIIHLSTLGLLMLSRIDSIAAIKCFKCSVTVEKNYIQNITVLTPMCTKFDWSENFIIDCPFSTMCLKTISTLHLQNEKQNTITRGCAPQKDTKQVFKNRRWQQEYSVQEVYDEGCIEFKANHLSVSSKIHCYCRGNLCNSGPGKVVAERILATSIVVLFYLLRLL
;
A
#
# COMPACT_ATOMS: atom_id res chain seq x y z
N MET A 1 28.57 -3.24 -49.18
CA MET A 1 27.96 -1.96 -48.73
C MET A 1 26.50 -2.09 -48.25
N ILE A 2 26.03 -3.26 -47.79
CA ILE A 2 24.62 -3.49 -47.38
C ILE A 2 24.44 -3.53 -45.84
N GLY A 3 25.52 -3.76 -45.07
CA GLY A 3 25.46 -3.90 -43.61
C GLY A 3 25.27 -2.61 -42.82
N ILE A 4 25.70 -1.45 -43.35
CA ILE A 4 25.65 -0.17 -42.63
C ILE A 4 24.21 0.39 -42.55
N TRP A 5 23.40 0.10 -43.57
CA TRP A 5 21.99 0.54 -43.61
C TRP A 5 21.09 -0.23 -42.65
N TYR A 6 21.36 -1.52 -42.42
CA TYR A 6 20.60 -2.35 -41.48
C TYR A 6 20.92 -2.00 -40.02
N LEU A 7 22.19 -1.72 -39.71
CA LEU A 7 22.61 -1.34 -38.35
C LEU A 7 21.98 -0.02 -37.89
N ASN A 8 21.89 0.99 -38.78
CA ASN A 8 21.24 2.26 -38.48
C ASN A 8 19.73 2.11 -38.23
N LYS A 9 19.05 1.21 -38.97
CA LYS A 9 17.60 0.99 -38.82
C LYS A 9 17.26 0.30 -37.50
N ILE A 10 18.07 -0.67 -37.09
CA ILE A 10 17.92 -1.37 -35.79
C ILE A 10 18.19 -0.40 -34.64
N PHE A 11 19.22 0.44 -34.74
CA PHE A 11 19.58 1.41 -33.71
C PHE A 11 18.47 2.46 -33.49
N ILE A 12 17.86 2.97 -34.56
CA ILE A 12 16.75 3.94 -34.49
C ILE A 12 15.49 3.33 -33.85
N ILE A 13 15.17 2.05 -34.12
CA ILE A 13 14.02 1.36 -33.54
C ILE A 13 14.23 1.07 -32.04
N HIS A 14 15.45 0.73 -31.63
CA HIS A 14 15.76 0.57 -30.20
C HIS A 14 15.74 1.90 -29.44
N LEU A 15 16.20 2.99 -30.07
CA LEU A 15 16.19 4.31 -29.44
C LEU A 15 14.75 4.86 -29.26
N SER A 16 13.85 4.59 -30.21
CA SER A 16 12.44 4.99 -30.13
C SER A 16 11.65 4.16 -29.10
N THR A 17 11.90 2.85 -29.01
CA THR A 17 11.28 1.98 -28.00
C THR A 17 11.78 2.27 -26.58
N LEU A 18 13.07 2.59 -26.42
CA LEU A 18 13.63 3.03 -25.14
C LEU A 18 13.09 4.41 -24.70
N GLY A 19 12.88 5.33 -25.66
CA GLY A 19 12.26 6.65 -25.39
C GLY A 19 10.78 6.56 -24.99
N LEU A 20 10.01 5.63 -25.58
CA LEU A 20 8.61 5.37 -25.23
C LEU A 20 8.45 4.75 -23.83
N LEU A 21 9.41 3.93 -23.38
CA LEU A 21 9.44 3.37 -22.02
C LEU A 21 9.74 4.43 -20.93
N MET A 22 10.39 5.53 -21.29
CA MET A 22 10.72 6.62 -20.34
C MET A 22 9.58 7.64 -20.16
N LEU A 23 8.55 7.63 -21.01
CA LEU A 23 7.41 8.55 -20.95
C LEU A 23 6.24 8.06 -20.07
N SER A 24 6.28 6.82 -19.55
CA SER A 24 5.18 6.26 -18.75
C SER A 24 5.28 6.53 -17.24
N ARG A 25 6.17 7.42 -16.79
CA ARG A 25 6.33 7.78 -15.38
C ARG A 25 5.88 9.22 -15.14
N ILE A 26 4.62 9.51 -15.46
CA ILE A 26 3.96 10.66 -14.86
C ILE A 26 3.47 10.19 -13.50
N ASP A 27 4.34 10.27 -12.49
CA ASP A 27 3.90 10.15 -11.10
C ASP A 27 3.02 11.36 -10.81
N SER A 28 1.72 11.19 -11.09
CA SER A 28 0.71 12.14 -10.66
C SER A 28 0.87 12.34 -9.15
N ILE A 29 0.95 13.59 -8.70
CA ILE A 29 0.92 14.00 -7.28
C ILE A 29 -0.48 13.78 -6.71
N ALA A 30 -1.06 12.61 -6.98
CA ALA A 30 -2.31 12.16 -6.42
C ALA A 30 -1.97 11.40 -5.15
N ALA A 31 -2.63 11.75 -4.05
CA ALA A 31 -2.58 10.98 -2.82
C ALA A 31 -2.92 9.51 -3.13
N ILE A 32 -2.18 8.57 -2.53
CA ILE A 32 -2.52 7.15 -2.64
C ILE A 32 -3.92 6.91 -2.10
N LYS A 33 -4.68 6.05 -2.77
CA LYS A 33 -5.99 5.61 -2.30
C LYS A 33 -5.86 4.31 -1.54
N CYS A 34 -6.52 4.19 -0.41
CA CYS A 34 -6.51 2.96 0.41
C CYS A 34 -7.92 2.58 0.81
N PHE A 35 -8.14 1.29 1.10
CA PHE A 35 -9.34 0.88 1.79
C PHE A 35 -9.27 1.29 3.27
N LYS A 36 -10.35 1.83 3.83
CA LYS A 36 -10.50 2.17 5.24
C LYS A 36 -11.75 1.53 5.84
N CYS A 37 -11.53 0.82 6.94
CA CYS A 37 -12.59 0.30 7.78
C CYS A 37 -12.06 0.06 9.19
N SER A 38 -12.97 0.09 10.17
CA SER A 38 -12.69 -0.10 11.58
C SER A 38 -13.47 -1.29 12.14
N VAL A 39 -13.17 -1.71 13.37
CA VAL A 39 -13.89 -2.84 14.01
C VAL A 39 -15.36 -2.48 14.24
N THR A 40 -15.60 -1.26 14.71
CA THR A 40 -16.92 -0.66 14.89
C THR A 40 -17.06 0.57 14.00
N VAL A 41 -18.28 1.04 13.77
CA VAL A 41 -18.50 2.27 13.01
C VAL A 41 -17.91 3.47 13.76
N GLU A 42 -16.99 4.20 13.12
CA GLU A 42 -16.40 5.42 13.70
C GLU A 42 -16.98 6.67 13.04
N LYS A 43 -17.32 7.68 13.84
CA LYS A 43 -17.78 8.99 13.37
C LYS A 43 -16.67 10.00 13.61
N ASN A 44 -16.15 10.58 12.54
CA ASN A 44 -15.15 11.64 12.62
C ASN A 44 -15.77 12.96 12.15
N TYR A 45 -15.54 14.03 12.90
CA TYR A 45 -15.97 15.37 12.52
C TYR A 45 -14.79 16.12 11.92
N ILE A 46 -14.80 16.32 10.60
CA ILE A 46 -13.73 17.04 9.89
C ILE A 46 -14.39 18.23 9.22
N GLN A 47 -13.96 19.45 9.59
CA GLN A 47 -14.42 20.70 8.96
C GLN A 47 -15.97 20.80 8.89
N ASN A 48 -16.67 20.49 9.98
CA ASN A 48 -18.14 20.47 10.10
C ASN A 48 -18.87 19.39 9.27
N ILE A 49 -18.14 18.46 8.65
CA ILE A 49 -18.70 17.31 7.93
C ILE A 49 -18.52 16.05 8.80
N THR A 50 -19.58 15.24 8.92
CA THR A 50 -19.48 13.94 9.58
C THR A 50 -19.02 12.89 8.58
N VAL A 51 -17.81 12.36 8.77
CA VAL A 51 -17.23 11.30 7.97
C VAL A 51 -17.40 9.98 8.72
N LEU A 52 -18.11 9.04 8.09
CA LEU A 52 -18.36 7.71 8.65
C LEU A 52 -17.28 6.73 8.18
N THR A 53 -16.64 6.04 9.11
CA THR A 53 -15.81 4.88 8.78
C THR A 53 -16.64 3.60 8.94
N PRO A 54 -16.85 2.82 7.87
CA PRO A 54 -17.65 1.60 7.92
C PRO A 54 -16.93 0.47 8.67
N MET A 55 -17.70 -0.52 9.10
CA MET A 55 -17.19 -1.71 9.80
C MET A 55 -16.50 -2.68 8.82
N CYS A 56 -15.34 -3.22 9.20
CA CYS A 56 -14.61 -4.17 8.36
C CYS A 56 -15.32 -5.52 8.16
N THR A 57 -16.28 -5.86 9.03
CA THR A 57 -17.12 -7.06 8.87
C THR A 57 -18.05 -6.96 7.66
N LYS A 58 -18.31 -5.75 7.17
CA LYS A 58 -19.09 -5.48 5.94
C LYS A 58 -18.22 -5.07 4.76
N PHE A 59 -16.90 -5.26 4.86
CA PHE A 59 -15.98 -4.87 3.79
C PHE A 59 -16.27 -5.66 2.51
N ASP A 60 -16.57 -4.93 1.44
CA ASP A 60 -17.04 -5.47 0.16
C ASP A 60 -16.29 -4.87 -1.05
N TRP A 61 -15.14 -4.23 -0.81
CA TRP A 61 -14.32 -3.54 -1.84
C TRP A 61 -15.04 -2.38 -2.56
N SER A 62 -16.22 -1.97 -2.12
CA SER A 62 -16.95 -0.85 -2.72
C SER A 62 -16.29 0.50 -2.43
N GLU A 63 -16.69 1.52 -3.20
CA GLU A 63 -16.21 2.90 -3.05
C GLU A 63 -16.46 3.49 -1.66
N ASN A 64 -17.46 2.98 -0.94
CA ASN A 64 -17.76 3.37 0.45
C ASN A 64 -16.60 3.11 1.42
N PHE A 65 -15.66 2.23 1.03
CA PHE A 65 -14.49 1.89 1.80
C PHE A 65 -13.23 2.59 1.29
N ILE A 66 -13.28 3.38 0.22
CA ILE A 66 -12.11 4.01 -0.39
C ILE A 66 -11.91 5.40 0.19
N ILE A 67 -10.67 5.72 0.57
CA ILE A 67 -10.28 7.07 1.00
C ILE A 67 -8.98 7.51 0.32
N ASP A 68 -8.80 8.83 0.24
CA ASP A 68 -7.52 9.44 -0.12
C ASP A 68 -6.60 9.54 1.11
N CYS A 69 -5.31 9.26 0.92
CA CYS A 69 -4.30 9.31 1.98
C CYS A 69 -3.22 10.38 1.67
N PRO A 70 -3.51 11.68 1.87
CA PRO A 70 -2.61 12.77 1.47
C PRO A 70 -1.30 12.84 2.27
N PHE A 71 -1.23 12.18 3.43
CA PHE A 71 -0.06 12.15 4.29
C PHE A 71 0.50 10.73 4.46
N SER A 72 0.32 9.89 3.44
CA SER A 72 0.79 8.51 3.43
C SER A 72 1.22 8.13 2.01
N THR A 73 2.28 7.36 1.89
CA THR A 73 2.71 6.71 0.64
C THR A 73 2.31 5.23 0.62
N MET A 74 1.87 4.69 1.76
CA MET A 74 1.50 3.28 1.93
C MET A 74 0.09 3.11 2.50
N CYS A 75 -0.52 1.97 2.23
CA CYS A 75 -1.72 1.52 2.94
C CYS A 75 -1.33 0.57 4.09
N LEU A 76 -2.18 0.53 5.12
CA LEU A 76 -2.06 -0.36 6.26
C LEU A 76 -3.25 -1.31 6.31
N LYS A 77 -2.97 -2.58 6.59
CA LYS A 77 -3.92 -3.55 7.09
C LYS A 77 -3.43 -4.06 8.44
N THR A 78 -4.29 -4.02 9.45
CA THR A 78 -4.00 -4.59 10.76
C THR A 78 -4.87 -5.82 10.99
N ILE A 79 -4.25 -6.92 11.43
CA ILE A 79 -4.93 -8.11 11.93
C ILE A 79 -4.65 -8.15 13.43
N SER A 80 -5.69 -8.07 14.25
CA SER A 80 -5.56 -8.18 15.71
C SER A 80 -6.15 -9.50 16.17
N THR A 81 -5.37 -10.28 16.89
CA THR A 81 -5.81 -11.53 17.52
C THR A 81 -5.94 -11.32 19.01
N LEU A 82 -7.15 -11.48 19.53
CA LEU A 82 -7.42 -11.55 20.96
C LEU A 82 -7.49 -13.02 21.36
N HIS A 83 -6.64 -13.43 22.30
CA HIS A 83 -6.79 -14.73 22.95
C HIS A 83 -7.77 -14.57 24.13
N LEU A 84 -8.86 -15.33 24.10
CA LEU A 84 -9.76 -15.54 25.22
C LEU A 84 -9.40 -16.89 25.84
N GLN A 85 -9.87 -17.18 27.05
CA GLN A 85 -9.46 -18.38 27.80
C GLN A 85 -9.55 -19.68 26.96
N ASN A 86 -10.59 -19.82 26.13
CA ASN A 86 -10.80 -21.00 25.27
C ASN A 86 -10.95 -20.68 23.79
N GLU A 87 -10.87 -19.41 23.37
CA GLU A 87 -11.17 -18.99 22.01
C GLU A 87 -10.17 -17.97 21.48
N LYS A 88 -10.03 -17.90 20.16
CA LYS A 88 -9.23 -16.87 19.50
C LYS A 88 -10.14 -16.04 18.62
N GLN A 89 -10.20 -14.74 18.87
CA GLN A 89 -10.98 -13.82 18.07
C GLN A 89 -10.05 -12.96 17.22
N ASN A 90 -10.26 -12.98 15.90
CA ASN A 90 -9.51 -12.15 14.96
C ASN A 90 -10.38 -10.97 14.52
N THR A 91 -9.80 -9.77 14.54
CA THR A 91 -10.39 -8.58 13.95
C THR A 91 -9.44 -7.98 12.92
N ILE A 92 -10.01 -7.28 11.94
CA ILE A 92 -9.25 -6.62 10.88
C ILE A 92 -9.60 -5.15 10.88
N THR A 93 -8.61 -4.29 10.71
CA THR A 93 -8.78 -2.89 10.35
C THR A 93 -7.96 -2.54 9.11
N ARG A 94 -8.38 -1.52 8.37
CA ARG A 94 -7.72 -1.04 7.16
C ARG A 94 -7.66 0.48 7.18
N GLY A 95 -6.62 1.06 6.59
CA GLY A 95 -6.51 2.51 6.42
C GLY A 95 -5.20 2.93 5.76
N CYS A 96 -4.88 4.21 5.87
CA CYS A 96 -3.58 4.77 5.50
C CYS A 96 -2.51 4.35 6.52
N ALA A 97 -1.26 4.21 6.09
CA ALA A 97 -0.14 4.06 7.01
C ALA A 97 0.10 5.37 7.80
N PRO A 98 0.41 5.31 9.09
CA PRO A 98 0.64 6.51 9.89
C PRO A 98 2.05 7.07 9.64
N GLN A 99 2.20 7.86 8.57
CA GLN A 99 3.46 8.47 8.14
C GLN A 99 3.48 10.00 8.28
N LYS A 100 2.38 10.59 8.78
CA LYS A 100 2.25 12.03 8.97
C LYS A 100 3.11 12.49 10.15
N ASP A 101 4.15 13.24 9.86
CA ASP A 101 4.92 14.01 10.84
C ASP A 101 4.40 15.45 10.90
N THR A 102 4.26 15.97 12.11
CA THR A 102 3.72 17.31 12.37
C THR A 102 4.71 18.09 13.20
N LYS A 103 5.22 19.19 12.65
CA LYS A 103 6.23 20.05 13.30
C LYS A 103 5.69 21.46 13.49
N GLN A 104 6.13 22.11 14.56
CA GLN A 104 5.91 23.53 14.78
C GLN A 104 7.15 24.29 14.32
N VAL A 105 6.99 25.17 13.36
CA VAL A 105 8.09 25.99 12.83
C VAL A 105 7.76 27.45 13.07
N PHE A 106 8.72 28.19 13.63
CA PHE A 106 8.55 29.62 13.88
C PHE A 106 8.92 30.40 12.60
N LYS A 107 7.91 30.92 11.91
CA LYS A 107 8.06 31.69 10.67
C LYS A 107 7.22 32.96 10.76
N ASN A 108 7.73 34.08 10.28
CA ASN A 108 7.02 35.37 10.27
C ASN A 108 6.47 35.78 11.66
N ARG A 109 7.28 35.58 12.71
CA ARG A 109 6.93 35.89 14.11
C ARG A 109 5.72 35.12 14.66
N ARG A 110 5.35 34.00 14.02
CA ARG A 110 4.24 33.13 14.47
C ARG A 110 4.67 31.66 14.40
N TRP A 111 4.13 30.86 15.29
CA TRP A 111 4.23 29.41 15.18
C TRP A 111 3.29 28.93 14.06
N GLN A 112 3.84 28.16 13.14
CA GLN A 112 3.12 27.56 12.02
C GLN A 112 3.31 26.05 12.05
N GLN A 113 2.22 25.32 11.81
CA GLN A 113 2.25 23.87 11.75
C GLN A 113 2.60 23.41 10.33
N GLU A 114 3.66 22.62 10.22
CA GLU A 114 4.10 22.02 8.96
C GLU A 114 3.91 20.50 9.02
N TYR A 115 3.52 19.93 7.89
CA TYR A 115 3.30 18.49 7.73
C TYR A 115 4.32 17.92 6.76
N SER A 116 4.88 16.77 7.10
CA SER A 116 5.74 16.01 6.20
C SER A 116 5.38 14.54 6.27
N VAL A 117 5.70 13.79 5.22
CA VAL A 117 5.54 12.33 5.18
C VAL A 117 6.90 11.71 5.47
N GLN A 118 6.97 10.79 6.44
CA GLN A 118 8.19 10.05 6.75
C GLN A 118 8.08 8.61 6.25
N GLU A 119 9.10 8.15 5.52
CA GLU A 119 9.25 6.76 5.07
C GLU A 119 9.83 5.91 6.21
N VAL A 120 9.00 5.60 7.21
CA VAL A 120 9.41 4.84 8.41
C VAL A 120 9.02 3.37 8.37
N TYR A 121 8.30 2.92 7.32
CA TYR A 121 7.82 1.55 7.21
C TYR A 121 8.37 0.87 5.95
N ASP A 122 8.83 -0.35 6.12
CA ASP A 122 9.11 -1.26 5.02
C ASP A 122 7.83 -1.95 4.55
N GLU A 123 7.81 -2.34 3.28
CA GLU A 123 6.72 -3.10 2.70
C GLU A 123 6.73 -4.55 3.21
N GLY A 124 5.56 -5.05 3.60
CA GLY A 124 5.41 -6.38 4.18
C GLY A 124 4.62 -6.38 5.50
N CYS A 125 4.56 -7.55 6.13
CA CYS A 125 3.82 -7.77 7.37
C CYS A 125 4.76 -7.98 8.55
N ILE A 126 4.53 -7.23 9.64
CA ILE A 126 5.33 -7.28 10.87
C ILE A 126 4.41 -7.64 12.03
N GLU A 127 4.80 -8.62 12.84
CA GLU A 127 4.09 -9.02 14.05
C GLU A 127 4.56 -8.16 15.24
N PHE A 128 3.60 -7.53 15.92
CA PHE A 128 3.77 -6.79 17.16
C PHE A 128 3.12 -7.58 18.30
N LYS A 129 3.94 -7.99 19.27
CA LYS A 129 3.49 -8.54 20.55
C LYS A 129 3.57 -7.43 21.59
N ALA A 130 2.44 -7.05 22.18
CA ALA A 130 2.37 -5.98 23.17
C ALA A 130 2.90 -6.48 24.54
N ASN A 131 4.19 -6.83 24.62
CA ASN A 131 4.84 -7.51 25.75
C ASN A 131 4.41 -8.98 25.93
N HIS A 132 5.30 -9.78 26.55
CA HIS A 132 5.11 -11.21 26.84
C HIS A 132 3.93 -11.52 27.77
N LEU A 133 3.34 -10.50 28.40
CA LEU A 133 2.19 -10.59 29.30
C LEU A 133 0.86 -10.26 28.61
N SER A 134 0.89 -9.72 27.39
CA SER A 134 -0.36 -9.43 26.67
C SER A 134 -0.92 -10.67 26.00
N VAL A 135 -2.21 -10.86 26.21
CA VAL A 135 -3.00 -11.96 25.65
C VAL A 135 -3.42 -11.65 24.19
N SER A 136 -2.86 -10.60 23.59
CA SER A 136 -3.25 -10.13 22.25
C SER A 136 -2.04 -9.86 21.36
N SER A 137 -2.09 -10.32 20.12
CA SER A 137 -1.07 -10.04 19.10
C SER A 137 -1.65 -9.20 17.97
N LYS A 138 -0.80 -8.45 17.29
CA LYS A 138 -1.16 -7.65 16.13
C LYS A 138 -0.20 -7.91 14.99
N ILE A 139 -0.71 -7.98 13.77
CA ILE A 139 0.11 -8.01 12.55
C ILE A 139 -0.24 -6.76 11.75
N HIS A 140 0.77 -5.95 11.45
CA HIS A 140 0.65 -4.78 10.58
C HIS A 140 1.25 -5.11 9.22
N CYS A 141 0.44 -5.04 8.18
CA CYS A 141 0.86 -5.21 6.79
C CYS A 141 0.83 -3.86 6.08
N TYR A 142 2.02 -3.39 5.69
CA TYR A 142 2.22 -2.17 4.91
C TYR A 142 2.41 -2.55 3.44
N CYS A 143 1.77 -1.82 2.54
CA CYS A 143 1.92 -2.02 1.10
C CYS A 143 1.87 -0.70 0.33
N ARG A 144 2.55 -0.64 -0.82
CA ARG A 144 2.53 0.49 -1.74
C ARG A 144 1.52 0.27 -2.87
N GLY A 145 1.05 1.37 -3.44
CA GLY A 145 0.12 1.37 -4.57
C GLY A 145 -1.36 1.40 -4.17
N ASN A 146 -2.18 1.96 -5.06
CA ASN A 146 -3.59 2.19 -4.80
C ASN A 146 -4.32 0.89 -4.42
N LEU A 147 -5.07 0.96 -3.32
CA LEU A 147 -5.99 -0.09 -2.85
C LEU A 147 -5.30 -1.43 -2.53
N CYS A 148 -3.97 -1.43 -2.30
CA CYS A 148 -3.17 -2.64 -2.08
C CYS A 148 -3.57 -3.43 -0.82
N ASN A 149 -4.19 -2.76 0.17
CA ASN A 149 -4.63 -3.37 1.44
C ASN A 149 -5.96 -4.15 1.35
N SER A 150 -6.38 -4.50 0.13
CA SER A 150 -7.56 -5.32 -0.17
C SER A 150 -7.41 -6.78 0.29
N GLY A 151 -6.21 -7.35 0.13
CA GLY A 151 -5.98 -8.79 0.24
C GLY A 151 -6.03 -9.36 1.66
N PRO A 152 -6.24 -10.68 1.81
CA PRO A 152 -5.92 -11.41 3.02
C PRO A 152 -4.39 -11.44 3.21
N GLY A 153 -3.82 -10.42 3.89
CA GLY A 153 -2.45 -10.39 4.44
C GLY A 153 -1.46 -11.30 3.71
N LYS A 154 -0.87 -10.81 2.62
CA LYS A 154 0.03 -11.59 1.76
C LYS A 154 1.35 -11.87 2.47
N VAL A 155 1.38 -12.89 3.32
CA VAL A 155 2.60 -13.67 3.50
C VAL A 155 2.54 -14.72 2.39
N VAL A 156 3.47 -14.73 1.43
CA VAL A 156 3.61 -15.79 0.40
C VAL A 156 2.70 -15.73 -0.85
N ALA A 157 2.50 -14.56 -1.50
CA ALA A 157 1.91 -14.54 -2.86
C ALA A 157 2.93 -14.28 -3.99
N GLU A 158 3.99 -13.51 -3.72
CA GLU A 158 4.93 -13.11 -4.77
C GLU A 158 5.83 -14.25 -5.26
N ARG A 159 6.12 -15.23 -4.40
CA ARG A 159 6.97 -16.37 -4.79
C ARG A 159 6.28 -17.33 -5.77
N ILE A 160 4.95 -17.45 -5.74
CA ILE A 160 4.22 -18.43 -6.56
C ILE A 160 4.05 -17.96 -8.02
N LEU A 161 3.87 -16.65 -8.24
CA LEU A 161 3.74 -16.09 -9.59
C LEU A 161 5.05 -16.14 -10.37
N ALA A 162 6.17 -15.80 -9.73
CA ALA A 162 7.48 -15.82 -10.38
C ALA A 162 7.91 -17.25 -10.77
N THR A 163 7.66 -18.25 -9.91
CA THR A 163 7.99 -19.65 -10.23
C THR A 163 7.11 -20.22 -11.33
N SER A 164 5.83 -19.82 -11.39
CA SER A 164 4.89 -20.33 -12.40
C SER A 164 5.24 -19.85 -13.82
N ILE A 165 5.70 -18.61 -13.97
CA ILE A 165 6.12 -18.05 -15.26
C ILE A 165 7.41 -18.73 -15.76
N VAL A 166 8.36 -19.00 -14.88
CA VAL A 166 9.62 -19.67 -15.22
C VAL A 166 9.37 -21.10 -15.68
N VAL A 167 8.52 -21.86 -14.97
CA VAL A 167 8.17 -23.24 -15.35
C VAL A 167 7.43 -23.28 -16.70
N LEU A 168 6.48 -22.37 -16.92
CA LEU A 168 5.77 -22.27 -18.21
C LEU A 168 6.71 -21.93 -19.36
N PHE A 169 7.67 -21.03 -19.15
CA PHE A 169 8.68 -20.69 -20.15
C PHE A 169 9.56 -21.91 -20.52
N TYR A 170 9.96 -22.72 -19.54
CA TYR A 170 10.71 -23.95 -19.82
C TYR A 170 9.87 -25.01 -20.52
N LEU A 171 8.60 -25.17 -20.16
CA LEU A 171 7.68 -26.11 -20.81
C LEU A 171 7.39 -25.72 -22.27
N LEU A 172 7.19 -24.43 -22.55
CA LEU A 172 6.99 -23.92 -23.91
C LEU A 172 8.25 -23.99 -24.79
N ARG A 173 9.44 -24.13 -24.19
CA ARG A 173 10.71 -24.25 -24.93
C ARG A 173 11.09 -25.71 -25.24
N LEU A 174 10.42 -26.67 -24.59
CA LEU A 174 10.61 -28.12 -24.77
C LEU A 174 9.61 -28.74 -25.76
N LEU A 175 8.56 -28.01 -26.12
CA LEU A 175 7.64 -28.29 -27.24
C LEU A 175 8.15 -27.65 -28.52
#